data_AF-A0A9W7YKJ6-F1
#
_entry.id   AF-A0A9W7YKJ6-F1
#
_cell.length_a   1.000
_cell.length_b   1.000
_cell.length_c   1.000
_cell.angle_alpha   90.00
_cell.angle_beta   90.00
_cell.angle_gamma   90.00
#
_symmetry.space_group_name_H-M   'P 1'
#
loop_
_entity.id
_entity.type
_entity.pdbx_description
1 polymer ?
#
loop_
_entity_poly.entity_id
_entity_poly.type
_entity_poly.pdbx_seq_one_letter_code
_entity_poly.pdbx_strand_id
1 'polypeptide(L)'
;MLVGAIGTFTEHNFFQTSNTDSWSHKDLQHTLIGVSWFAGGLLGVLMTCRSHPRSRNPIPSLIFIATGIAMITHQQDLVMASHTHFLFGAALVCLGLSTIAEITLLAAGFVKDHDQPALFQFVPVFFMCASGMFLMGSNRDMVLFLINSHIDVATYALILLSFCFVIMFYFYVLVDLYFALAGPQSAKYRTLEQHMDRQSTSSQTSTLNHSESHSSLASAAFV
;
A
#
# COMPACT_ATOMS: atom_id res chain seq x y z
N MET A 1 -3.82 -1.38 10.39
CA MET A 1 -3.88 -1.52 11.86
C MET A 1 -5.19 -1.02 12.45
N LEU A 2 -5.54 0.27 12.34
CA LEU A 2 -6.75 0.82 12.99
C LEU A 2 -8.05 0.20 12.46
N VAL A 3 -8.19 0.06 11.13
CA VAL A 3 -9.36 -0.61 10.52
C VAL A 3 -9.44 -2.09 10.89
N GLY A 4 -8.31 -2.80 10.90
CA GLY A 4 -8.25 -4.21 11.32
C GLY A 4 -8.58 -4.39 12.81
N ALA A 5 -8.11 -3.48 13.67
CA ALA A 5 -8.46 -3.47 15.09
C ALA A 5 -9.96 -3.22 15.29
N ILE A 6 -10.53 -2.20 14.64
CA ILE A 6 -11.97 -1.93 14.71
C ILE A 6 -12.74 -3.16 14.24
N GLY A 7 -12.47 -3.67 13.03
CA GLY A 7 -13.13 -4.87 12.52
C GLY A 7 -13.04 -6.07 13.47
N THR A 8 -11.86 -6.35 14.02
CA THR A 8 -11.66 -7.46 14.98
C THR A 8 -12.47 -7.30 16.25
N PHE A 9 -12.55 -6.08 16.79
CA PHE A 9 -13.14 -5.82 18.12
C PHE A 9 -14.60 -5.32 18.05
N THR A 10 -15.14 -5.05 16.87
CA THR A 10 -16.54 -4.61 16.69
C THR A 10 -17.42 -5.61 15.95
N GLU A 11 -16.86 -6.64 15.32
CA GLU A 11 -17.65 -7.66 14.65
C GLU A 11 -18.36 -8.58 15.68
N HIS A 12 -19.62 -8.92 15.39
CA HIS A 12 -20.50 -9.73 16.24
C HIS A 12 -20.63 -9.27 17.70
N ASN A 13 -20.79 -7.96 17.95
CA ASN A 13 -20.99 -7.41 19.30
C ASN A 13 -20.04 -8.07 20.33
N PHE A 14 -18.73 -8.11 20.04
CA PHE A 14 -17.73 -8.84 20.82
C PHE A 14 -17.80 -8.58 22.35
N PHE A 15 -18.35 -7.44 22.76
CA PHE A 15 -18.56 -7.03 24.16
C PHE A 15 -20.00 -7.18 24.69
N GLN A 16 -20.98 -7.54 23.85
CA GLN A 16 -22.39 -7.70 24.20
C GLN A 16 -22.77 -9.18 24.08
N THR A 17 -22.52 -9.92 25.15
CA THR A 17 -22.80 -11.36 25.26
C THR A 17 -24.31 -11.61 25.41
N SER A 18 -25.05 -11.72 24.30
CA SER A 18 -26.34 -12.42 24.28
C SER A 18 -26.06 -13.92 24.12
N ASN A 19 -26.49 -14.75 25.09
CA ASN A 19 -26.34 -16.22 25.11
C ASN A 19 -27.15 -16.96 24.01
N THR A 20 -27.46 -16.31 22.89
CA THR A 20 -28.41 -16.80 21.88
C THR A 20 -27.91 -16.74 20.43
N ASP A 21 -26.81 -16.05 20.13
CA ASP A 21 -26.32 -15.92 18.75
C ASP A 21 -25.09 -16.81 18.52
N SER A 22 -25.29 -17.91 17.79
CA SER A 22 -24.20 -18.79 17.38
C SER A 22 -23.38 -18.13 16.27
N TRP A 23 -22.06 -18.03 16.46
CA TRP A 23 -21.13 -17.55 15.44
C TRP A 23 -21.33 -18.25 14.11
N SER A 24 -21.60 -17.49 13.05
CA SER A 24 -21.63 -18.05 11.70
C SER A 24 -20.21 -18.21 11.14
N HIS A 25 -20.06 -19.07 10.12
CA HIS A 25 -18.80 -19.19 9.39
C HIS A 25 -18.38 -17.86 8.73
N LYS A 26 -19.35 -17.02 8.34
CA LYS A 26 -19.10 -15.71 7.74
C LYS A 26 -18.50 -14.74 8.76
N ASP A 27 -19.04 -14.70 9.98
CA ASP A 27 -18.55 -13.83 11.07
C ASP A 27 -17.12 -14.21 11.46
N LEU A 28 -16.84 -15.51 11.53
CA LEU A 28 -15.49 -16.02 11.82
C LEU A 28 -14.49 -15.65 10.71
N GLN A 29 -14.88 -15.78 9.44
CA GLN A 29 -14.02 -15.40 8.31
C GLN A 29 -13.67 -13.92 8.35
N HIS A 30 -14.66 -13.04 8.53
CA HIS A 30 -14.43 -11.59 8.58
C HIS A 30 -13.60 -11.17 9.80
N THR A 31 -13.88 -11.74 10.98
CA THR A 31 -13.12 -11.44 12.20
C THR A 31 -11.65 -11.85 12.03
N LEU A 32 -11.38 -13.03 11.47
CA LEU A 32 -10.02 -13.51 11.24
C LEU A 32 -9.28 -12.69 10.19
N ILE A 33 -9.98 -12.12 9.20
CA ILE A 33 -9.38 -11.13 8.30
C ILE A 33 -8.96 -9.90 9.12
N GLY A 34 -9.82 -9.37 9.99
CA GLY A 34 -9.46 -8.28 10.91
C GLY A 34 -8.19 -8.58 11.73
N VAL A 35 -8.13 -9.76 12.34
CA VAL A 35 -6.98 -10.21 13.14
C VAL A 35 -5.71 -10.26 12.31
N SER A 36 -5.79 -10.78 11.08
CA SER A 36 -4.62 -10.87 10.18
C SER A 36 -4.09 -9.48 9.80
N TRP A 37 -4.97 -8.52 9.53
CA TRP A 37 -4.61 -7.12 9.23
C TRP A 37 -4.05 -6.39 10.44
N PHE A 38 -4.51 -6.75 11.65
CA PHE A 38 -3.94 -6.23 12.89
C PHE A 38 -2.54 -6.81 13.11
N ALA A 39 -2.39 -8.13 13.22
CA ALA A 39 -1.11 -8.78 13.51
C ALA A 39 -0.04 -8.48 12.44
N GLY A 40 -0.40 -8.62 11.17
CA GLY A 40 0.50 -8.29 10.05
C GLY A 40 0.84 -6.81 10.00
N GLY A 41 -0.12 -5.93 10.31
CA GLY A 41 0.12 -4.49 10.39
C GLY A 41 1.12 -4.13 11.50
N LEU A 42 1.06 -4.78 12.66
CA LEU A 42 1.99 -4.56 13.75
C LEU A 42 3.41 -4.99 13.38
N LEU A 43 3.52 -6.16 12.73
CA LEU A 43 4.79 -6.65 12.18
C LEU A 43 5.37 -5.66 11.16
N GLY A 44 4.52 -5.13 10.28
CA GLY A 44 4.90 -4.13 9.28
C GLY A 44 5.48 -2.87 9.94
N VAL A 45 4.78 -2.30 10.93
CA VAL A 45 5.28 -1.12 11.66
C VAL A 45 6.61 -1.40 12.35
N LEU A 46 6.72 -2.54 13.05
CA LEU A 46 7.95 -2.90 13.76
C LEU A 46 9.15 -3.03 12.81
N MET A 47 8.97 -3.69 11.66
CA MET A 47 10.02 -3.82 10.65
C MET A 47 10.41 -2.47 10.07
N THR A 48 9.45 -1.61 9.75
CA THR A 48 9.70 -0.26 9.22
C THR A 48 10.45 0.60 10.24
N CYS A 49 10.08 0.56 11.53
CA CYS A 49 10.76 1.33 12.58
C CYS A 49 12.21 0.92 12.83
N ARG A 50 12.61 -0.31 12.46
CA ARG A 50 13.98 -0.83 12.63
C ARG A 50 14.80 -0.79 11.33
N SER A 51 14.20 -0.33 10.23
CA SER A 51 14.85 -0.29 8.91
C SER A 51 15.49 1.06 8.62
N HIS A 52 16.34 1.12 7.59
CA HIS A 52 16.96 2.38 7.17
C HIS A 52 15.92 3.35 6.61
N PRO A 53 16.13 4.68 6.72
CA PRO A 53 15.29 5.66 6.04
C PRO A 53 15.18 5.32 4.55
N ARG A 54 13.95 5.32 4.01
CA ARG A 54 13.58 4.93 2.63
C ARG A 54 13.55 3.42 2.31
N SER A 55 13.76 2.52 3.27
CA SER A 55 13.49 1.09 3.04
C SER A 55 11.98 0.84 2.84
N ARG A 56 11.63 0.19 1.73
CA ARG A 56 10.24 -0.22 1.44
C ARG A 56 9.94 -1.56 2.11
N ASN A 57 8.75 -1.69 2.68
CA ASN A 57 8.35 -2.89 3.45
C ASN A 57 7.35 -3.74 2.66
N PRO A 58 7.63 -5.03 2.37
CA PRO A 58 6.74 -5.89 1.60
C PRO A 58 5.60 -6.50 2.44
N ILE A 59 5.63 -6.42 3.77
CA ILE A 59 4.63 -7.04 4.66
C ILE A 59 3.19 -6.65 4.32
N PRO A 60 2.83 -5.37 4.05
CA PRO A 60 1.48 -5.01 3.64
C PRO A 60 1.00 -5.75 2.38
N SER A 61 1.89 -5.98 1.42
CA SER A 61 1.61 -6.72 0.19
C SER A 61 1.22 -8.17 0.46
N LEU A 62 1.86 -8.81 1.44
CA LEU A 62 1.52 -10.17 1.86
C LEU A 62 0.11 -10.23 2.48
N ILE A 63 -0.27 -9.20 3.26
CA ILE A 63 -1.63 -9.08 3.82
C ILE A 63 -2.65 -8.95 2.69
N PHE A 64 -2.36 -8.15 1.66
CA PHE A 64 -3.24 -8.01 0.49
C PHE A 64 -3.41 -9.33 -0.26
N ILE A 65 -2.33 -10.08 -0.49
CA ILE A 65 -2.40 -11.40 -1.17
C ILE A 65 -3.22 -12.39 -0.34
N ALA A 66 -2.93 -12.52 0.96
CA ALA A 66 -3.66 -13.44 1.84
C ALA A 66 -5.16 -13.10 1.89
N THR A 67 -5.49 -11.81 2.00
CA THR A 67 -6.88 -11.35 1.95
C THR A 67 -7.49 -11.65 0.59
N GLY A 68 -6.80 -11.36 -0.51
CA GLY A 68 -7.29 -11.63 -1.86
C GLY A 68 -7.61 -13.11 -2.09
N ILE A 69 -6.76 -14.02 -1.62
CA ILE A 69 -7.01 -15.47 -1.69
C ILE A 69 -8.25 -15.87 -0.88
N ALA A 70 -8.40 -15.34 0.32
CA ALA A 70 -9.59 -15.60 1.15
C ALA A 70 -10.88 -15.10 0.48
N MET A 71 -10.82 -13.96 -0.20
CA MET A 71 -11.96 -13.34 -0.87
C MET A 71 -12.31 -14.02 -2.21
N ILE A 72 -11.33 -14.62 -2.88
CA ILE A 72 -11.56 -15.46 -4.07
C ILE A 72 -12.41 -16.69 -3.75
N THR A 73 -12.23 -17.29 -2.56
CA THR A 73 -12.97 -18.48 -2.14
C THR A 73 -14.24 -18.16 -1.34
N HIS A 74 -14.45 -16.89 -1.02
CA HIS A 74 -15.58 -16.43 -0.22
C HIS A 74 -16.89 -16.47 -1.02
N GLN A 75 -17.93 -17.04 -0.42
CA GLN A 75 -19.25 -17.17 -1.03
C GLN A 75 -20.22 -16.17 -0.38
N GLN A 76 -20.88 -15.38 -1.22
CA GLN A 76 -22.02 -14.56 -0.85
C GLN A 76 -23.33 -15.33 -1.07
N ASP A 77 -24.42 -14.78 -0.55
CA ASP A 77 -25.79 -15.28 -0.71
C ASP A 77 -26.31 -15.19 -2.15
N LEU A 78 -25.84 -14.19 -2.91
CA LEU A 78 -26.16 -14.00 -4.33
C LEU A 78 -24.98 -14.44 -5.18
N VAL A 79 -25.23 -15.29 -6.19
CA VAL A 79 -24.20 -15.80 -7.10
C VAL A 79 -23.44 -14.66 -7.79
N MET A 80 -24.15 -13.64 -8.26
CA MET A 80 -23.54 -12.46 -8.87
C MET A 80 -22.66 -11.68 -7.87
N ALA A 81 -23.06 -11.62 -6.59
CA ALA A 81 -22.25 -10.98 -5.56
C ALA A 81 -20.97 -11.80 -5.29
N SER A 82 -21.05 -13.14 -5.25
CA SER A 82 -19.86 -14.01 -5.15
C SER A 82 -18.88 -13.78 -6.31
N HIS A 83 -19.38 -13.63 -7.55
CA HIS A 83 -18.51 -13.33 -8.69
C HIS A 83 -17.87 -11.94 -8.60
N THR A 84 -18.60 -10.91 -8.16
CA THR A 84 -18.01 -9.58 -7.92
C THR A 84 -16.98 -9.65 -6.77
N HIS A 85 -17.23 -10.43 -5.74
CA HIS A 85 -16.32 -10.65 -4.61
C HIS A 85 -15.04 -11.39 -5.05
N PHE A 86 -15.15 -12.34 -5.98
CA PHE A 86 -14.00 -12.97 -6.64
C PHE A 86 -13.13 -11.93 -7.36
N LEU A 87 -13.74 -10.99 -8.09
CA LEU A 87 -13.00 -9.91 -8.78
C LEU A 87 -12.30 -8.98 -7.78
N PHE A 88 -12.93 -8.67 -6.65
CA PHE A 88 -12.30 -7.97 -5.53
C PHE A 88 -11.06 -8.72 -5.02
N GLY A 89 -11.20 -10.02 -4.74
CA GLY A 89 -10.08 -10.84 -4.28
C GLY A 89 -8.94 -10.93 -5.30
N ALA A 90 -9.27 -11.12 -6.58
CA ALA A 90 -8.29 -11.11 -7.67
C ALA A 90 -7.54 -9.77 -7.77
N ALA A 91 -8.25 -8.64 -7.67
CA ALA A 91 -7.64 -7.32 -7.66
C ALA A 91 -6.69 -7.12 -6.45
N LEU A 92 -7.03 -7.62 -5.26
CA LEU A 92 -6.14 -7.61 -4.09
C LEU A 92 -4.87 -8.45 -4.27
N VAL A 93 -4.98 -9.61 -4.93
CA VAL A 93 -3.79 -10.43 -5.26
C VAL A 93 -2.91 -9.67 -6.25
N CYS A 94 -3.48 -9.09 -7.31
CA CYS A 94 -2.75 -8.25 -8.26
C CYS A 94 -2.09 -7.03 -7.60
N LEU A 95 -2.79 -6.39 -6.66
CA LEU A 95 -2.24 -5.31 -5.83
C LEU A 95 -0.99 -5.79 -5.08
N GLY A 96 -1.09 -6.89 -4.32
CA GLY A 96 0.06 -7.35 -3.54
C GLY A 96 1.24 -7.82 -4.40
N LEU A 97 0.98 -8.50 -5.53
CA LEU A 97 2.03 -8.93 -6.47
C LEU A 97 2.71 -7.73 -7.15
N SER A 98 1.95 -6.74 -7.61
CA SER A 98 2.49 -5.53 -8.24
C SER A 98 3.29 -4.68 -7.25
N THR A 99 2.85 -4.58 -5.98
CA THR A 99 3.62 -3.91 -4.91
C THR A 99 4.94 -4.63 -4.64
N ILE A 100 4.96 -5.96 -4.57
CA ILE A 100 6.22 -6.71 -4.41
C ILE A 100 7.14 -6.47 -5.60
N ALA A 101 6.61 -6.55 -6.83
CA ALA A 101 7.38 -6.29 -8.03
C ALA A 101 7.98 -4.86 -8.02
N GLU A 102 7.20 -3.85 -7.64
CA GLU A 102 7.67 -2.46 -7.50
C GLU A 102 8.83 -2.36 -6.50
N ILE A 103 8.66 -2.93 -5.30
CA ILE A 103 9.68 -2.92 -4.24
C ILE A 103 10.96 -3.60 -4.74
N THR A 104 10.85 -4.74 -5.42
CA THR A 104 11.99 -5.48 -5.96
C THR A 104 12.68 -4.71 -7.10
N LEU A 105 11.92 -4.08 -8.00
CA LEU A 105 12.48 -3.29 -9.11
C LEU A 105 13.22 -2.04 -8.61
N LEU A 106 12.70 -1.38 -7.57
CA LEU A 106 13.38 -0.26 -6.90
C LEU A 106 14.64 -0.74 -6.17
N ALA A 107 14.56 -1.85 -5.43
CA ALA A 107 15.70 -2.41 -4.70
C ALA A 107 16.83 -2.88 -5.64
N ALA A 108 16.49 -3.38 -6.82
CA ALA A 108 17.45 -3.78 -7.85
C ALA A 108 18.02 -2.60 -8.65
N GLY A 109 17.50 -1.38 -8.46
CA GLY A 109 17.97 -0.18 -9.16
C GLY A 109 17.51 -0.07 -10.63
N PHE A 110 16.54 -0.89 -11.06
CA PHE A 110 15.95 -0.79 -12.40
C PHE A 110 15.08 0.46 -12.58
N VAL A 111 14.45 0.90 -11.50
CA VAL A 111 13.70 2.15 -11.43
C VAL A 111 14.48 3.09 -10.52
N LYS A 112 15.02 4.17 -11.08
CA LYS A 112 15.65 5.23 -10.29
C LYS A 112 14.56 6.11 -9.68
N ASP A 113 14.66 6.38 -8.37
CA ASP A 113 13.91 7.46 -7.70
C ASP A 113 14.38 8.80 -8.28
N HIS A 114 13.86 9.18 -9.44
CA HIS A 114 13.93 10.56 -9.94
C HIS A 114 12.88 11.42 -9.23
N ASP A 115 12.94 12.74 -9.40
CA ASP A 115 11.93 13.69 -8.86
C ASP A 115 10.49 13.38 -9.28
N GLN A 116 10.28 12.46 -10.23
CA GLN A 116 8.97 12.03 -10.69
C GLN A 116 8.76 10.51 -10.52
N PRO A 117 7.55 10.08 -10.10
CA PRO A 117 7.22 8.68 -9.96
C PRO A 117 7.22 7.98 -11.32
N ALA A 118 7.76 6.76 -11.35
CA ALA A 118 7.75 5.95 -12.57
C ALA A 118 6.32 5.45 -12.88
N LEU A 119 6.00 5.26 -14.17
CA LEU A 119 4.68 4.80 -14.60
C LEU A 119 4.23 3.50 -13.91
N PHE A 120 5.17 2.59 -13.64
CA PHE A 120 4.86 1.33 -12.95
C PHE A 120 4.37 1.52 -11.51
N GLN A 121 4.76 2.61 -10.84
CA GLN A 121 4.31 2.91 -9.46
C GLN A 121 2.82 3.25 -9.39
N PHE A 122 2.16 3.54 -10.52
CA PHE A 122 0.71 3.72 -10.58
C PHE A 122 -0.06 2.40 -10.70
N VAL A 123 0.60 1.28 -11.04
CA VAL A 123 -0.06 -0.02 -11.20
C VAL A 123 -0.61 -0.55 -9.86
N PRO A 124 0.14 -0.54 -8.74
CA PRO A 124 -0.43 -0.88 -7.44
C PRO A 124 -1.60 0.02 -7.05
N VAL A 125 -1.49 1.33 -7.31
CA VAL A 125 -2.55 2.30 -6.98
C VAL A 125 -3.84 1.98 -7.75
N PHE A 126 -3.73 1.62 -9.03
CA PHE A 126 -4.86 1.19 -9.83
C PHE A 126 -5.54 -0.06 -9.24
N PHE A 127 -4.78 -1.10 -8.90
CA PHE A 127 -5.36 -2.32 -8.31
C PHE A 127 -5.95 -2.09 -6.93
N MET A 128 -5.40 -1.16 -6.15
CA MET A 128 -5.98 -0.73 -4.88
C MET A 128 -7.35 -0.06 -5.09
N CYS A 129 -7.46 0.84 -6.07
CA CYS A 129 -8.72 1.49 -6.41
C CYS A 129 -9.75 0.49 -6.96
N ALA A 130 -9.34 -0.37 -7.90
CA ALA A 130 -10.19 -1.41 -8.48
C ALA A 130 -10.72 -2.37 -7.41
N SER A 131 -9.85 -2.83 -6.50
CA SER A 131 -10.23 -3.64 -5.34
C SER A 131 -11.31 -2.96 -4.49
N GLY A 132 -11.13 -1.67 -4.16
CA GLY A 132 -12.13 -0.90 -3.42
C GLY A 132 -13.47 -0.79 -4.16
N MET A 133 -13.44 -0.57 -5.48
CA MET A 133 -14.65 -0.49 -6.30
C MET A 133 -15.41 -1.83 -6.34
N PHE A 134 -14.71 -2.95 -6.50
CA PHE A 134 -15.33 -4.28 -6.48
C PHE A 134 -15.87 -4.64 -5.10
N LEU A 135 -15.16 -4.27 -4.03
CA LEU A 135 -15.62 -4.48 -2.66
C LEU A 135 -16.96 -3.75 -2.42
N MET A 136 -17.01 -2.44 -2.70
CA MET A 136 -18.25 -1.65 -2.57
C MET A 136 -19.35 -2.12 -3.53
N GLY A 137 -18.97 -2.55 -4.73
CA GLY A 137 -19.89 -3.05 -5.75
C GLY A 137 -20.51 -4.41 -5.45
N SER A 138 -19.94 -5.18 -4.53
CA SER A 138 -20.48 -6.47 -4.10
C SER A 138 -21.66 -6.37 -3.11
N ASN A 139 -22.14 -5.16 -2.81
CA ASN A 139 -23.26 -4.96 -1.89
C ASN A 139 -24.56 -5.61 -2.41
N ARG A 140 -25.31 -6.24 -1.50
CA ARG A 140 -26.51 -7.04 -1.81
C ARG A 140 -27.54 -6.25 -2.63
N ASP A 141 -27.90 -5.05 -2.19
CA ASP A 141 -28.96 -4.25 -2.82
C ASP A 141 -28.56 -3.77 -4.22
N MET A 142 -27.28 -3.42 -4.39
CA MET A 142 -26.72 -3.02 -5.69
C MET A 142 -26.75 -4.18 -6.68
N VAL A 143 -26.31 -5.36 -6.23
CA VAL A 143 -26.31 -6.57 -7.07
C VAL A 143 -27.73 -7.00 -7.42
N LEU A 144 -28.69 -6.91 -6.50
CA LEU A 144 -30.10 -7.18 -6.78
C LEU A 144 -30.68 -6.25 -7.85
N PHE A 145 -30.36 -4.96 -7.78
CA PHE A 145 -30.75 -3.99 -8.81
C PHE A 145 -30.19 -4.38 -10.19
N LEU A 146 -28.94 -4.82 -10.26
CA LEU A 146 -28.29 -5.26 -11.50
C LEU A 146 -28.93 -6.52 -12.07
N ILE A 147 -29.23 -7.51 -11.21
CA ILE A 147 -29.93 -8.75 -11.60
C ILE A 147 -31.30 -8.42 -12.22
N ASN A 148 -32.07 -7.53 -11.57
CA ASN A 148 -33.39 -7.11 -12.06
C ASN A 148 -33.30 -6.28 -13.36
N SER A 149 -32.16 -5.65 -13.61
CA SER A 149 -31.88 -4.89 -14.83
C SER A 149 -31.27 -5.76 -15.95
N HIS A 150 -31.13 -7.07 -15.73
CA HIS A 150 -30.49 -8.01 -16.66
C HIS A 150 -29.05 -7.62 -17.06
N ILE A 151 -28.31 -6.98 -16.15
CA ILE A 151 -26.90 -6.65 -16.34
C ILE A 151 -26.05 -7.81 -15.84
N ASP A 152 -25.16 -8.34 -16.68
CA ASP A 152 -24.26 -9.42 -16.32
C ASP A 152 -23.01 -8.91 -15.58
N VAL A 153 -22.28 -9.84 -14.96
CA VAL A 153 -21.13 -9.50 -14.10
C VAL A 153 -19.97 -8.90 -14.90
N ALA A 154 -19.76 -9.28 -16.16
CA ALA A 154 -18.66 -8.73 -16.96
C ALA A 154 -18.93 -7.27 -17.32
N THR A 155 -20.15 -6.96 -17.78
CA THR A 155 -20.58 -5.58 -18.03
C THR A 155 -20.47 -4.74 -16.76
N TYR A 156 -20.94 -5.27 -15.62
CA TYR A 156 -20.82 -4.57 -14.35
C TYR A 156 -19.37 -4.31 -13.94
N ALA A 157 -18.48 -5.29 -14.13
CA ALA A 157 -17.07 -5.14 -13.83
C ALA A 157 -16.39 -4.07 -14.68
N LEU A 158 -16.71 -3.99 -15.98
CA LEU A 158 -16.21 -2.95 -16.87
C LEU A 158 -16.70 -1.56 -16.47
N ILE A 159 -17.94 -1.43 -15.99
CA ILE A 159 -18.46 -0.17 -15.44
C ILE A 159 -17.63 0.25 -14.22
N LEU A 160 -17.40 -0.65 -13.26
CA LEU A 160 -16.61 -0.35 -12.06
C LEU A 160 -15.15 0.01 -12.39
N LEU A 161 -14.53 -0.70 -13.34
CA LEU A 161 -13.18 -0.38 -13.83
C LEU A 161 -13.13 0.98 -14.54
N SER A 162 -14.19 1.34 -15.27
CA SER A 162 -14.29 2.67 -15.91
C SER A 162 -14.31 3.78 -14.86
N PHE A 163 -15.07 3.61 -13.77
CA PHE A 163 -15.03 4.53 -12.63
C PHE A 163 -13.65 4.59 -11.98
N CYS A 164 -12.96 3.46 -11.84
CA CYS A 164 -11.57 3.43 -11.35
C CYS A 164 -10.65 4.31 -12.20
N PHE A 165 -10.72 4.22 -13.54
CA PHE A 165 -9.93 5.08 -14.42
C PHE A 165 -10.27 6.57 -14.28
N VAL A 166 -11.55 6.91 -14.14
CA VAL A 166 -11.98 8.30 -13.93
C VAL A 166 -11.47 8.85 -12.60
N ILE A 167 -11.55 8.05 -11.52
CA ILE A 167 -11.03 8.43 -10.20
C ILE A 167 -9.52 8.64 -10.28
N MET A 168 -8.78 7.71 -10.89
CA MET A 168 -7.33 7.83 -11.08
C MET A 168 -6.95 9.06 -11.91
N PHE A 169 -7.68 9.33 -13.00
CA PHE A 169 -7.50 10.53 -13.81
C PHE A 169 -7.71 11.80 -12.99
N TYR A 170 -8.80 11.86 -12.22
CA TYR A 170 -9.11 13.01 -11.38
C TYR A 170 -8.02 13.28 -10.34
N PHE A 171 -7.54 12.26 -9.62
CA PHE A 171 -6.46 12.41 -8.66
C PHE A 171 -5.15 12.83 -9.32
N TYR A 172 -4.81 12.26 -10.48
CA TYR A 172 -3.61 12.62 -11.21
C TYR A 172 -3.63 14.11 -11.61
N VAL A 173 -4.75 14.59 -12.16
CA VAL A 173 -4.93 16.01 -12.52
C VAL A 173 -4.82 16.92 -11.29
N LEU A 174 -5.41 16.54 -10.15
CA LEU A 174 -5.31 17.33 -8.92
C LEU A 174 -3.87 17.44 -8.40
N VAL A 175 -3.12 16.35 -8.42
CA VAL A 175 -1.72 16.32 -7.98
C VAL A 175 -0.84 17.13 -8.92
N ASP A 176 -1.02 16.98 -10.24
CA ASP A 176 -0.30 17.75 -11.24
C ASP A 176 -0.60 19.25 -11.13
N LEU A 177 -1.88 19.61 -10.99
CA LEU A 177 -2.31 20.99 -10.77
C LEU A 177 -1.72 21.56 -9.47
N TYR A 178 -1.68 20.78 -8.39
CA TYR A 178 -1.06 21.19 -7.14
C TYR A 178 0.42 21.53 -7.33
N PHE A 179 1.19 20.68 -8.01
CA PHE A 179 2.61 20.95 -8.26
C PHE A 179 2.82 22.13 -9.24
N ALA A 180 1.94 22.29 -10.23
CA ALA A 180 1.97 23.43 -11.14
C ALA A 180 1.72 24.77 -10.41
N LEU A 181 0.80 24.78 -9.43
CA LEU A 181 0.44 25.98 -8.67
C LEU A 181 1.37 26.26 -7.47
N ALA A 182 1.87 25.24 -6.79
CA ALA A 182 2.73 25.39 -5.61
C ALA A 182 4.09 26.04 -5.93
N GLY A 183 4.49 26.04 -7.21
CA GLY A 183 5.79 26.56 -7.66
C GLY A 183 6.97 25.70 -7.20
N PRO A 184 8.20 25.96 -7.70
CA PRO A 184 9.38 25.24 -7.26
C PRO A 184 9.61 25.42 -5.74
N GLN A 185 10.16 24.39 -5.08
CA GLN A 185 10.36 24.37 -3.63
C GLN A 185 10.89 25.72 -3.11
N SER A 186 10.20 26.30 -2.12
CA SER A 186 10.60 27.59 -1.55
C SER A 186 12.09 27.55 -1.16
N ALA A 187 12.82 28.63 -1.43
CA ALA A 187 14.27 28.73 -1.23
C ALA A 187 14.73 28.25 0.17
N LYS A 188 13.85 28.32 1.18
CA LYS A 188 14.07 27.85 2.54
C LYS A 188 14.46 26.37 2.64
N TYR A 189 13.88 25.49 1.81
CA TYR A 189 14.19 24.06 1.82
C TYR A 189 15.47 23.75 1.01
N ARG A 190 15.69 24.46 -0.09
CA ARG A 190 16.93 24.37 -0.87
C ARG A 190 18.16 24.78 -0.05
N THR A 191 18.04 25.80 0.79
CA THR A 191 19.13 26.23 1.69
C THR A 191 19.42 25.18 2.76
N LEU A 192 18.40 24.51 3.30
CA LEU A 192 18.58 23.42 4.27
C LEU A 192 19.25 22.20 3.65
N GLU A 193 18.83 21.76 2.47
CA GLU A 193 19.52 20.68 1.73
C GLU A 193 20.97 21.04 1.42
N GLN A 194 21.24 22.25 0.94
CA GLN A 194 22.61 22.73 0.69
C GLN A 194 23.47 22.77 1.97
N HIS A 195 22.88 23.08 3.13
CA HIS A 195 23.61 23.06 4.40
C HIS A 195 23.87 21.63 4.87
N MET A 196 22.92 20.71 4.70
CA MET A 196 23.08 19.29 5.03
C MET A 196 24.14 18.63 4.13
N ASP A 197 24.16 18.94 2.82
CA ASP A 197 25.16 18.45 1.87
C ASP A 197 26.55 19.07 2.11
N ARG A 198 26.63 20.33 2.54
CA ARG A 198 27.90 20.93 2.97
C ARG A 198 28.44 20.30 4.23
N GLN A 199 27.59 19.96 5.20
CA GLN A 199 28.02 19.33 6.45
C GLN A 199 28.47 17.88 6.24
N SER A 200 27.82 17.13 5.34
CA SER A 200 28.23 15.76 5.01
C SER A 200 29.59 15.73 4.29
N THR A 201 29.80 16.64 3.33
CA THR A 201 31.09 16.79 2.62
C THR A 201 32.21 17.32 3.51
N SER A 202 31.94 18.27 4.42
CA SER A 202 32.96 18.75 5.37
C SER A 202 33.37 17.68 6.39
N SER A 203 32.44 16.82 6.80
CA SER A 203 32.71 15.73 7.74
C SER A 203 33.56 14.64 7.10
N GLN A 204 33.30 14.27 5.84
CA GLN A 204 34.15 13.35 5.07
C GLN A 204 35.56 13.89 4.84
N THR A 205 35.69 15.17 4.50
CA THR A 205 37.00 15.80 4.27
C THR A 205 37.83 15.88 5.55
N SER A 206 37.18 16.12 6.70
CA SER A 206 37.84 16.12 8.01
C SER A 206 38.33 14.72 8.42
N THR A 207 37.57 13.67 8.13
CA THR A 207 38.00 12.28 8.38
C THR A 207 39.15 11.84 7.47
N LEU A 208 39.17 12.29 6.21
CA LEU A 208 40.28 12.01 5.27
C LEU A 208 41.58 12.70 5.75
N ASN A 209 41.52 13.98 6.10
CA ASN A 209 42.69 14.72 6.61
C ASN A 209 43.22 14.17 7.95
N HIS A 210 42.34 13.66 8.82
CA HIS A 210 42.77 13.01 10.06
C HIS A 210 43.44 11.65 9.79
N SER A 211 43.04 10.92 8.74
CA SER A 211 43.70 9.66 8.35
C SER A 211 45.07 9.90 7.69
N GLU A 212 45.21 10.96 6.89
CA GLU A 212 46.48 11.32 6.25
C GLU A 212 47.51 11.82 7.27
N SER A 213 47.10 12.59 8.29
CA SER A 213 48.02 13.07 9.34
C SER A 213 48.59 11.94 10.20
N HIS A 214 47.81 10.89 10.47
CA HIS A 214 48.30 9.69 11.16
C HIS A 214 49.22 8.82 10.26
N SER A 215 49.03 8.83 8.94
CA SER A 215 49.93 8.12 8.01
C SER A 215 51.28 8.84 7.80
N SER A 216 51.29 10.18 7.83
CA SER A 216 52.51 10.98 7.68
C SER A 216 53.43 10.90 8.90
N LEU A 217 52.87 10.82 10.11
CA LEU A 217 53.65 10.66 11.35
C LEU A 217 54.28 9.27 11.49
N ALA A 218 53.71 8.23 10.87
CA ALA A 218 54.28 6.88 10.89
C ALA A 218 55.50 6.72 9.96
N SER A 219 55.65 7.59 8.95
CA SER A 219 56.74 7.49 7.97
C SER A 219 58.00 8.31 8.34
N ALA A 220 57.96 9.12 9.41
CA ALA A 220 59.07 9.97 9.85
C ALA A 220 59.86 9.40 11.05
N ALA A 221 59.54 8.19 11.52
CA ALA A 221 60.19 7.54 12.67
C ALA A 221 61.19 6.42 12.27
N PHE A 222 61.59 6.36 10.99
CA PHE A 222 62.51 5.35 10.46
C PHE A 222 63.60 5.98 9.58
N VAL A 223 64.46 6.80 10.19
CA VAL A 223 65.86 7.07 9.78
C VAL A 223 66.64 7.35 11.06
#